data_AF-A0AAX1VXN3-F1
#
_entry.id   AF-A0AAX1VXN3-F1
#
_cell.length_a   1.000
_cell.length_b   1.000
_cell.length_c   1.000
_cell.angle_alpha   90.00
_cell.angle_beta   90.00
_cell.angle_gamma   90.00
#
_symmetry.space_group_name_H-M   'P 1'
#
loop_
_entity.id
_entity.type
_entity.pdbx_description
1 polymer ?
#
loop_
_entity_poly.entity_id
_entity_poly.type
_entity_poly.pdbx_seq_one_letter_code
_entity_poly.pdbx_strand_id
1 'polypeptide(L)'
;MLPSRTYRFRSKHCLDLLILLTATQITFAHAETWVITDRNHPVQAQAHVRLILLDESERLEAKLSEGLPANQQQAIAIMQQRLKSNDAQRLQRDLASAQQNLVDAWSIGVTKVPAVVVDRKFVVYGVTDATAAEHRIAQWRAAAKYQNASGRGEAPR
;
A
#
# COMPACT_ATOMS: atom_id res chain seq x y z
N MET A 1 24.80 -29.52 -63.69
CA MET A 1 24.22 -28.27 -63.13
C MET A 1 25.06 -27.87 -61.92
N LEU A 2 25.78 -26.75 -62.01
CA LEU A 2 26.46 -26.06 -60.91
C LEU A 2 25.42 -25.50 -59.90
N PRO A 3 25.79 -24.95 -58.72
CA PRO A 3 26.92 -25.23 -57.82
C PRO A 3 26.57 -25.08 -56.30
N SER A 4 27.61 -25.13 -55.45
CA SER A 4 27.75 -24.35 -54.19
C SER A 4 26.98 -24.86 -52.96
N ARG A 5 27.50 -24.90 -51.74
CA ARG A 5 28.68 -24.24 -51.16
C ARG A 5 29.08 -25.00 -49.89
N THR A 6 30.39 -25.17 -49.74
CA THR A 6 31.08 -25.60 -48.53
C THR A 6 31.08 -24.48 -47.48
N TYR A 7 31.10 -24.79 -46.18
CA TYR A 7 32.33 -24.78 -45.38
C TYR A 7 32.04 -24.83 -43.87
N ARG A 8 32.97 -25.52 -43.18
CA ARG A 8 33.05 -25.75 -41.74
C ARG A 8 33.21 -24.46 -40.93
N PHE A 9 32.73 -24.47 -39.68
CA PHE A 9 33.53 -23.88 -38.61
C PHE A 9 33.61 -24.82 -37.41
N ARG A 10 34.81 -25.37 -37.27
CA ARG A 10 35.30 -26.05 -36.09
C ARG A 10 35.79 -24.95 -35.15
N SER A 11 35.23 -24.87 -33.94
CA SER A 11 35.93 -24.19 -32.86
C SER A 11 35.77 -24.94 -31.55
N LYS A 12 36.92 -25.41 -31.07
CA LYS A 12 37.13 -26.06 -29.80
C LYS A 12 37.48 -24.96 -28.80
N HIS A 13 36.48 -24.38 -28.15
CA HIS A 13 36.68 -23.63 -26.91
C HIS A 13 35.76 -24.22 -25.85
N CYS A 14 36.27 -25.34 -25.32
CA CYS A 14 35.96 -25.83 -24.00
C CYS A 14 36.16 -24.67 -23.01
N LEU A 15 35.18 -24.46 -22.13
CA LEU A 15 35.38 -23.86 -20.81
C LEU A 15 36.15 -22.54 -20.78
N ASP A 16 35.47 -21.41 -20.92
CA ASP A 16 35.84 -20.24 -20.13
C ASP A 16 34.62 -19.35 -19.87
N LEU A 17 34.17 -19.45 -18.61
CA LEU A 17 33.77 -18.32 -17.81
C LEU A 17 32.52 -17.53 -18.27
N LEU A 18 31.36 -18.17 -18.14
CA LEU A 18 30.07 -17.50 -18.03
C LEU A 18 30.02 -16.79 -16.65
N ILE A 19 30.65 -15.61 -16.55
CA ILE A 19 30.49 -14.71 -15.40
C ILE A 19 29.01 -14.35 -15.34
N LEU A 20 28.31 -14.99 -14.40
CA LEU A 20 27.07 -14.53 -13.82
C LEU A 20 27.31 -13.13 -13.24
N LEU A 21 27.06 -12.09 -14.03
CA LEU A 21 26.74 -10.78 -13.49
C LEU A 21 25.39 -10.91 -12.80
N THR A 22 25.41 -11.37 -11.55
CA THR A 22 24.31 -11.14 -10.62
C THR A 22 24.25 -9.63 -10.40
N ALA A 23 23.44 -8.94 -11.21
CA ALA A 23 23.08 -7.57 -10.93
C ALA A 23 22.43 -7.55 -9.55
N THR A 24 23.18 -7.11 -8.54
CA THR A 24 22.65 -6.80 -7.22
C THR A 24 21.70 -5.62 -7.40
N GLN A 25 20.45 -5.91 -7.73
CA GLN A 25 19.39 -4.93 -7.68
C GLN A 25 19.26 -4.56 -6.22
N ILE A 26 19.87 -3.45 -5.80
CA ILE A 26 19.55 -2.83 -4.52
C ILE A 26 18.11 -2.36 -4.69
N THR A 27 17.15 -3.17 -4.24
CA THR A 27 15.78 -2.70 -4.10
C THR A 27 15.84 -1.60 -3.05
N PHE A 28 15.72 -0.34 -3.49
CA PHE A 28 15.36 0.73 -2.59
C PHE A 28 13.97 0.38 -2.07
N ALA A 29 13.91 -0.28 -0.92
CA ALA A 29 12.67 -0.47 -0.20
C ALA A 29 12.21 0.93 0.22
N HIS A 30 11.33 1.53 -0.59
CA HIS A 30 10.59 2.69 -0.14
C HIS A 30 9.84 2.26 1.12
N ALA A 31 9.93 3.05 2.18
CA ALA A 31 9.16 2.75 3.38
C ALA A 31 7.68 2.68 2.98
N GLU A 32 7.01 1.59 3.38
CA GLU A 32 5.58 1.46 3.09
C GLU A 32 4.84 2.42 4.02
N THR A 33 4.38 3.54 3.45
CA THR A 33 3.73 4.61 4.22
C THR A 33 2.25 4.63 3.94
N TRP A 34 1.45 4.53 5.00
CA TRP A 34 0.00 4.65 4.96
C TRP A 34 -0.43 5.90 5.72
N VAL A 35 -1.44 6.59 5.22
CA VAL A 35 -2.13 7.65 5.94
C VAL A 35 -3.54 7.16 6.22
N ILE A 36 -3.89 7.05 7.49
CA ILE A 36 -5.21 6.62 7.94
C ILE A 36 -5.94 7.85 8.48
N THR A 37 -7.09 8.16 7.88
CA THR A 37 -7.88 9.34 8.25
C THR A 37 -9.37 9.13 7.99
N ASP A 38 -10.17 10.17 8.22
CA ASP A 38 -11.58 10.27 7.83
C ASP A 38 -11.81 11.57 7.02
N ARG A 39 -13.06 11.82 6.59
CA ARG A 39 -13.41 13.05 5.86
C ARG A 39 -13.34 14.33 6.70
N ASN A 40 -13.43 14.24 8.03
CA ASN A 40 -13.40 15.39 8.93
C ASN A 40 -11.96 15.87 9.19
N HIS A 41 -10.98 15.01 8.89
CA HIS A 41 -9.56 15.29 9.06
C HIS A 41 -8.84 15.19 7.70
N PRO A 42 -8.90 16.24 6.86
CA PRO A 42 -8.23 16.23 5.57
C PRO A 42 -6.71 16.12 5.72
N VAL A 43 -6.10 15.31 4.87
CA VAL A 43 -4.66 15.02 4.86
C VAL A 43 -4.06 15.29 3.50
N GLN A 44 -2.76 15.58 3.47
CA GLN A 44 -2.01 15.73 2.23
C GLN A 44 -1.44 14.37 1.83
N ALA A 45 -2.23 13.61 1.05
CA ALA A 45 -1.78 12.32 0.52
C ALA A 45 -0.91 12.54 -0.72
N GLN A 46 0.33 12.05 -0.67
CA GLN A 46 1.24 12.04 -1.81
C GLN A 46 1.03 10.78 -2.65
N ALA A 47 1.38 10.80 -3.94
CA ALA A 47 1.08 9.70 -4.87
C ALA A 47 1.71 8.35 -4.47
N HIS A 48 2.77 8.36 -3.67
CA HIS A 48 3.48 7.16 -3.21
C HIS A 48 2.95 6.62 -1.86
N VAL A 49 1.96 7.29 -1.27
CA VAL A 49 1.40 6.96 0.05
C VAL A 49 0.03 6.34 -0.13
N ARG A 50 -0.23 5.25 0.58
CA ARG A 50 -1.57 4.63 0.59
C ARG A 50 -2.48 5.41 1.53
N LEU A 51 -3.51 6.05 1.00
CA LEU A 51 -4.55 6.71 1.79
C LEU A 51 -5.65 5.70 2.16
N ILE A 52 -5.93 5.58 3.45
CA ILE A 52 -7.01 4.78 4.02
C ILE A 52 -8.01 5.73 4.67
N LEU A 53 -9.23 5.77 4.11
CA LEU A 53 -10.36 6.50 4.68
C LEU A 53 -11.23 5.52 5.46
N LEU A 54 -11.34 5.73 6.78
CA LEU A 54 -12.09 4.83 7.67
C LEU A 54 -13.60 4.91 7.45
N ASP A 55 -14.10 6.03 6.93
CA ASP A 55 -15.52 6.28 6.67
C ASP A 55 -15.92 6.00 5.21
N GLU A 56 -15.04 5.39 4.42
CA GLU A 56 -15.27 5.12 3.00
C GLU A 56 -16.37 4.07 2.79
N SER A 57 -16.37 2.98 3.58
CA SER A 57 -17.39 1.92 3.45
C SER A 57 -18.79 2.47 3.69
N GLU A 58 -18.96 3.22 4.79
CA GLU A 58 -20.23 3.86 5.14
C GLU A 58 -20.69 4.82 4.04
N ARG A 59 -19.77 5.59 3.44
CA ARG A 59 -20.10 6.49 2.33
C ARG A 59 -20.60 5.72 1.11
N LEU A 60 -19.95 4.61 0.75
CA LEU A 60 -20.35 3.79 -0.40
C LEU A 60 -21.70 3.11 -0.16
N GLU A 61 -21.96 2.66 1.07
CA GLU A 61 -23.25 2.09 1.50
C GLU A 61 -24.37 3.14 1.51
N ALA A 62 -24.09 4.35 1.98
CA ALA A 62 -25.03 5.47 1.93
C ALA A 62 -25.39 5.82 0.47
N LYS A 63 -24.40 5.84 -0.43
CA LYS A 63 -24.60 6.06 -1.86
C LYS A 63 -25.45 4.94 -2.50
N LEU A 64 -25.25 3.69 -2.09
CA LEU A 64 -26.10 2.57 -2.51
C LEU A 64 -27.56 2.76 -2.09
N SER A 65 -27.76 3.29 -0.88
CA SER A 65 -29.06 3.48 -0.26
C SER A 65 -29.77 4.77 -0.65
N GLU A 66 -29.06 5.69 -1.31
CA GLU A 66 -29.57 7.01 -1.66
C GLU A 66 -30.79 6.93 -2.59
N GLY A 67 -31.88 7.60 -2.23
CA GLY A 67 -33.09 7.65 -3.05
C GLY A 67 -33.88 6.33 -3.14
N LEU A 68 -33.65 5.37 -2.24
CA LEU A 68 -34.51 4.19 -2.14
C LEU A 68 -35.89 4.57 -1.57
N PRO A 69 -37.00 4.08 -2.16
CA PRO A 69 -38.34 4.33 -1.67
C PRO A 69 -38.61 3.57 -0.36
N ALA A 70 -39.54 4.08 0.45
CA ALA A 70 -39.98 3.39 1.67
C ALA A 70 -40.72 2.06 1.39
N ASN A 71 -41.24 1.89 0.17
CA ASN A 71 -41.82 0.62 -0.27
C ASN A 71 -40.71 -0.42 -0.50
N GLN A 72 -40.69 -1.47 0.32
CA GLN A 72 -39.66 -2.51 0.30
C GLN A 72 -39.52 -3.21 -1.06
N GLN A 73 -40.63 -3.54 -1.73
CA GLN A 73 -40.58 -4.23 -3.03
C GLN A 73 -39.96 -3.36 -4.11
N GLN A 74 -40.31 -2.07 -4.12
CA GLN A 74 -39.73 -1.09 -5.04
C GLN A 74 -38.25 -0.84 -4.73
N ALA A 75 -37.87 -0.76 -3.45
CA ALA A 75 -36.49 -0.59 -3.04
C ALA A 75 -35.62 -1.77 -3.48
N ILE A 76 -36.09 -3.01 -3.30
CA ILE A 76 -35.38 -4.20 -3.77
C ILE A 76 -35.20 -4.17 -5.29
N ALA A 77 -36.25 -3.81 -6.05
CA ALA A 77 -36.17 -3.73 -7.51
C ALA A 77 -35.13 -2.69 -7.96
N ILE A 78 -35.12 -1.50 -7.35
CA ILE A 78 -34.16 -0.43 -7.65
C ILE A 78 -32.74 -0.87 -7.26
N MET A 79 -32.57 -1.47 -6.08
CA MET A 79 -31.27 -1.98 -5.62
C MET A 79 -30.73 -3.03 -6.58
N GLN A 80 -31.55 -4.01 -6.99
CA GLN A 80 -31.17 -5.03 -7.96
C GLN A 80 -30.79 -4.43 -9.31
N GLN A 81 -31.51 -3.41 -9.77
CA GLN A 81 -31.19 -2.72 -11.01
C GLN A 81 -29.85 -1.98 -10.91
N ARG A 82 -29.60 -1.29 -9.79
CA ARG A 82 -28.30 -0.65 -9.51
C ARG A 82 -27.16 -1.66 -9.49
N LEU A 83 -27.33 -2.78 -8.81
CA LEU A 83 -26.35 -3.86 -8.70
C LEU A 83 -26.09 -4.61 -10.03
N LYS A 84 -26.96 -4.47 -11.03
CA LYS A 84 -26.77 -5.03 -12.38
C LYS A 84 -26.10 -4.06 -13.36
N SER A 85 -26.01 -2.77 -13.01
CA SER A 85 -25.38 -1.77 -13.87
C SER A 85 -23.85 -1.91 -13.89
N ASN A 86 -23.17 -1.38 -14.92
CA ASN A 86 -21.70 -1.34 -14.98
C ASN A 86 -21.06 -0.60 -13.79
N ASP A 87 -21.81 0.32 -13.19
CA ASP A 87 -21.35 1.03 -11.98
C ASP A 87 -21.35 0.12 -10.75
N ALA A 88 -22.11 -0.98 -10.77
CA ALA A 88 -22.11 -1.97 -9.70
C ALA A 88 -20.75 -2.65 -9.53
N GLN A 89 -20.08 -3.04 -10.61
CA GLN A 89 -18.78 -3.69 -10.53
C GLN A 89 -17.70 -2.75 -10.01
N ARG A 90 -17.79 -1.44 -10.30
CA ARG A 90 -16.93 -0.44 -9.66
C ARG A 90 -17.24 -0.35 -8.18
N LEU A 91 -18.51 -0.14 -7.84
CA LEU A 91 -18.95 0.05 -6.46
C LEU A 91 -18.66 -1.16 -5.57
N GLN A 92 -18.80 -2.38 -6.08
CA GLN A 92 -18.46 -3.61 -5.37
C GLN A 92 -16.95 -3.72 -5.11
N ARG A 93 -16.11 -3.34 -6.10
CA ARG A 93 -14.65 -3.30 -5.91
C ARG A 93 -14.25 -2.23 -4.90
N ASP A 94 -14.86 -1.05 -4.98
CA ASP A 94 -14.58 0.06 -4.08
C ASP A 94 -15.00 -0.30 -2.64
N LEU A 95 -16.15 -0.96 -2.47
CA LEU A 95 -16.61 -1.44 -1.16
C LEU A 95 -15.68 -2.52 -0.59
N ALA A 96 -15.30 -3.52 -1.41
CA ALA A 96 -14.36 -4.55 -0.99
C ALA A 96 -12.99 -3.94 -0.58
N SER A 97 -12.51 -2.95 -1.36
CA SER A 97 -11.29 -2.20 -1.04
C SER A 97 -11.42 -1.41 0.26
N ALA A 98 -12.54 -0.71 0.49
CA ALA A 98 -12.81 0.02 1.72
C ALA A 98 -12.85 -0.90 2.95
N GLN A 99 -13.47 -2.07 2.83
CA GLN A 99 -13.48 -3.08 3.89
C GLN A 99 -12.08 -3.63 4.18
N GLN A 100 -11.28 -3.91 3.15
CA GLN A 100 -9.89 -4.31 3.33
C GLN A 100 -9.06 -3.20 4.00
N ASN A 101 -9.25 -1.95 3.60
CA ASN A 101 -8.57 -0.80 4.20
C ASN A 101 -8.90 -0.65 5.70
N LEU A 102 -10.16 -0.89 6.10
CA LEU A 102 -10.58 -0.92 7.49
C LEU A 102 -9.87 -2.01 8.29
N VAL A 103 -9.84 -3.23 7.76
CA VAL A 103 -9.13 -4.36 8.38
C VAL A 103 -7.64 -4.07 8.52
N ASP A 104 -7.03 -3.49 7.48
CA ASP A 104 -5.62 -3.12 7.48
C ASP A 104 -5.33 -2.07 8.57
N ALA A 105 -6.15 -1.01 8.67
CA ALA A 105 -6.00 0.01 9.72
C ALA A 105 -6.14 -0.56 11.13
N TRP A 106 -7.09 -1.47 11.35
CA TRP A 106 -7.26 -2.18 12.62
C TRP A 106 -6.09 -3.11 12.94
N SER A 107 -5.53 -3.81 11.94
CA SER A 107 -4.38 -4.70 12.14
C SER A 107 -3.14 -3.98 12.65
N ILE A 108 -3.00 -2.69 12.32
CA ILE A 108 -1.92 -1.82 12.80
C ILE A 108 -2.21 -1.24 14.20
N GLY A 109 -3.45 -1.36 14.69
CA GLY A 109 -3.85 -0.86 16.01
C GLY A 109 -3.99 0.67 16.04
N VAL A 110 -4.35 1.30 14.92
CA VAL A 110 -4.65 2.73 14.89
C VAL A 110 -5.93 3.01 15.67
N THR A 111 -5.83 3.84 16.71
CA THR A 111 -6.95 4.17 17.61
C THR A 111 -7.47 5.59 17.43
N LYS A 112 -6.74 6.43 16.71
CA LYS A 112 -7.03 7.87 16.50
C LYS A 112 -6.63 8.28 15.10
N VAL A 113 -7.36 9.23 14.53
CA VAL A 113 -7.07 9.85 13.23
C VAL A 113 -6.84 11.35 13.39
N PRO A 114 -6.07 11.99 12.50
CA PRO A 114 -5.26 11.37 11.44
C PRO A 114 -4.03 10.64 12.01
N ALA A 115 -3.61 9.56 11.35
CA ALA A 115 -2.44 8.78 11.71
C ALA A 115 -1.61 8.39 10.48
N VAL A 116 -0.29 8.56 10.57
CA VAL A 116 0.65 8.09 9.55
C VAL A 116 1.34 6.84 10.05
N VAL A 117 1.26 5.76 9.27
CA VAL A 117 1.94 4.49 9.55
C VAL A 117 3.13 4.35 8.62
N VAL A 118 4.30 4.03 9.16
CA VAL A 118 5.53 3.80 8.39
C VAL A 118 6.02 2.38 8.64
N ASP A 119 6.29 1.64 7.57
CA ASP A 119 6.77 0.25 7.57
C ASP A 119 5.87 -0.73 8.35
N ARG A 120 4.57 -0.43 8.47
CA ARG A 120 3.60 -1.18 9.30
C ARG A 120 4.01 -1.37 10.78
N LYS A 121 4.99 -0.60 11.27
CA LYS A 121 5.59 -0.76 12.60
C LYS A 121 5.50 0.50 13.44
N PHE A 122 5.55 1.66 12.80
CA PHE A 122 5.58 2.93 13.47
C PHE A 122 4.32 3.69 13.14
N VAL A 123 3.67 4.27 14.15
CA VAL A 123 2.48 5.10 14.00
C VAL A 123 2.76 6.48 14.56
N VAL A 124 2.52 7.51 13.77
CA VAL A 124 2.62 8.92 14.16
C VAL A 124 1.22 9.53 14.14
N TYR A 125 0.70 9.83 15.32
CA TYR A 125 -0.65 10.40 15.48
C TYR A 125 -0.66 11.92 15.32
N GLY A 126 -1.77 12.45 14.81
CA GLY A 126 -2.05 13.88 14.70
C GLY A 126 -1.27 14.59 13.57
N VAL A 127 -0.59 13.82 12.72
CA VAL A 127 0.17 14.35 11.58
C VAL A 127 -0.61 14.09 10.30
N THR A 128 -0.77 15.13 9.49
CA THR A 128 -1.49 15.10 8.20
C THR A 128 -0.55 15.00 6.99
N ASP A 129 0.76 15.18 7.19
CA ASP A 129 1.81 15.08 6.18
C ASP A 129 2.67 13.83 6.41
N ALA A 130 2.62 12.92 5.42
CA ALA A 130 3.37 11.68 5.43
C ALA A 130 4.89 11.90 5.48
N THR A 131 5.42 12.88 4.76
CA THR A 131 6.87 13.14 4.71
C THR A 131 7.39 13.66 6.05
N ALA A 132 6.63 14.53 6.72
CA ALA A 132 6.96 14.97 8.07
C ALA A 132 7.01 13.79 9.07
N ALA A 133 6.08 12.85 8.97
CA ALA A 133 6.08 11.65 9.80
C ALA A 133 7.28 10.73 9.50
N GLU A 134 7.59 10.49 8.23
CA GLU A 134 8.76 9.72 7.80
C GLU A 134 10.07 10.31 8.33
N HIS A 135 10.25 11.63 8.23
CA HIS A 135 11.42 12.32 8.78
C HIS A 135 11.53 12.15 10.29
N ARG A 136 10.41 12.25 11.02
CA ARG A 136 10.39 12.07 12.48
C ARG A 136 10.80 10.65 12.89
N ILE A 137 10.32 9.64 12.16
CA ILE A 137 10.71 8.24 12.36
C ILE A 137 12.18 8.01 12.00
N ALA A 138 12.67 8.60 10.90
CA ALA A 138 14.06 8.49 10.49
C ALA A 138 15.02 9.08 11.54
N GLN A 139 14.69 10.27 12.08
CA GLN A 139 15.45 10.91 13.15
C GLN A 139 15.48 10.06 14.42
N TRP A 140 14.33 9.53 14.85
CA TRP A 140 14.25 8.66 16.02
C TRP A 140 15.10 7.38 15.83
N ARG A 141 15.02 6.74 14.65
CA ARG A 141 15.83 5.56 14.32
C ARG A 141 17.33 5.87 14.35
N ALA A 142 17.75 7.03 13.84
CA ALA A 142 19.15 7.44 13.87
C ALA A 142 19.64 7.63 15.31
N ALA A 143 18.88 8.34 16.14
CA ALA A 143 19.21 8.55 17.55
C ALA A 143 19.32 7.23 18.34
N ALA A 144 18.37 6.30 18.12
CA ALA A 144 18.38 4.98 18.76
C ALA A 144 19.62 4.15 18.35
N LYS A 145 20.04 4.23 17.09
CA LYS A 145 21.27 3.55 16.63
C LYS A 145 22.52 4.06 17.36
N TYR A 146 22.64 5.37 17.60
CA TYR A 146 23.77 5.93 18.33
C TYR A 146 23.78 5.53 19.81
N GLN A 147 22.61 5.43 20.45
CA GLN A 147 22.51 4.96 21.85
C GLN A 147 22.92 3.49 21.99
N ASN A 148 22.51 2.64 21.05
CA ASN A 148 22.89 1.23 21.05
C ASN A 148 24.39 1.04 20.73
N ALA A 149 24.97 1.87 19.86
CA ALA A 149 26.39 1.83 19.51
C ALA A 149 27.31 2.38 20.62
N SER A 150 26.77 3.19 21.54
CA SER A 150 27.53 3.79 22.65
C SER A 150 27.49 2.96 23.95
N GLY A 151 26.93 1.75 23.93
CA GLY A 151 27.13 0.77 25.00
C GLY A 151 26.53 1.14 26.36
N ARG A 152 25.48 1.96 26.43
CA ARG A 152 24.76 2.23 27.68
C ARG A 152 23.57 1.30 27.84
N GLY A 153 23.88 0.01 27.99
CA GLY A 153 22.94 -1.06 28.28
C GLY A 153 23.43 -1.91 29.45
N GLU A 154 23.73 -1.29 30.59
CA GLU A 154 23.76 -1.99 31.88
C GLU A 154 22.42 -1.75 32.57
N ALA A 155 21.66 -2.82 32.75
CA ALA A 155 20.41 -2.85 33.50
C ALA A 155 20.69 -2.71 35.00
N PRO A 156 19.91 -1.95 35.79
CA PRO A 156 19.81 -2.21 37.21
C PRO A 156 18.96 -3.47 37.43
N ARG A 157 19.42 -4.31 38.37
CA ARG A 157 18.80 -5.57 38.80
C ARG A 157 17.41 -5.37 39.41
#